data_AF-A0A2M8S7F4-F1
#
_entry.id   AF-A0A2M8S7F4-F1
#
_cell.length_a   1.000
_cell.length_b   1.000
_cell.length_c   1.000
_cell.angle_alpha   90.00
_cell.angle_beta   90.00
_cell.angle_gamma   90.00
#
_symmetry.space_group_name_H-M   'P 1'
#
loop_
_entity.id
_entity.type
_entity.pdbx_description
1 polymer ?
#
loop_
_entity_poly.entity_id
_entity_poly.type
_entity_poly.pdbx_seq_one_letter_code
_entity_poly.pdbx_strand_id
1 'polypeptide(L)' 'ITFLLEVDGKNVPVNSLYLLDHEATDMFCRSYLGIIWQWPAGEHLITTTMRLDAGINDGWDDYMAGDYTDKFRITVTP' A
#
# COMPACT_ATOMS: atom_id res chain seq x y z
N ILE A 1 -5.19 1.37 12.23
CA ILE A 1 -4.46 1.55 10.95
C ILE A 1 -5.39 1.11 9.82
N THR A 2 -5.61 1.97 8.84
CA THR A 2 -6.42 1.65 7.65
C THR A 2 -5.55 1.83 6.41
N PHE A 3 -5.61 0.88 5.47
CA PHE A 3 -4.88 0.94 4.21
C PHE A 3 -5.83 1.19 3.04
N LEU A 4 -5.48 2.14 2.20
CA LEU A 4 -6.19 2.50 0.98
C LEU A 4 -5.24 2.34 -0.20
N LEU A 5 -5.77 1.82 -1.31
CA LEU A 5 -5.06 1.65 -2.56
C LEU A 5 -5.89 2.25 -3.69
N GLU A 6 -5.31 3.15 -4.45
CA GLU A 6 -5.89 3.68 -5.67
C GLU A 6 -4.96 3.40 -6.86
N VAL A 7 -5.54 2.95 -7.97
CA VAL A 7 -4.85 2.76 -9.25
C VAL A 7 -5.59 3.59 -10.30
N ASP A 8 -4.89 4.56 -10.90
CA ASP A 8 -5.45 5.52 -11.85
C ASP A 8 -6.71 6.22 -11.33
N GLY A 9 -6.70 6.59 -10.05
CA GLY A 9 -7.82 7.25 -9.35
C GLY A 9 -9.01 6.34 -9.04
N LYS A 10 -8.87 5.01 -9.25
CA LYS A 10 -9.88 4.02 -8.87
C LYS A 10 -9.46 3.30 -7.60
N ASN A 11 -10.34 3.31 -6.60
CA ASN A 11 -10.14 2.55 -5.37
C ASN A 11 -10.10 1.04 -5.65
N VAL A 12 -9.07 0.38 -5.14
CA VAL A 12 -8.89 -1.07 -5.17
C VAL A 12 -9.07 -1.56 -3.73
N PRO A 13 -10.11 -2.34 -3.41
CA PRO A 13 -10.31 -2.86 -2.06
C PRO A 13 -9.13 -3.74 -1.63
N VAL A 14 -8.36 -3.32 -0.63
CA VAL A 14 -7.19 -4.08 -0.17
C VAL A 14 -7.55 -5.48 0.34
N ASN A 15 -8.79 -5.67 0.80
CA ASN A 15 -9.31 -6.97 1.23
C ASN A 15 -9.60 -7.95 0.07
N SER A 16 -9.56 -7.49 -1.19
CA SER A 16 -9.63 -8.38 -2.36
C SER A 16 -8.24 -8.86 -2.81
N LEU A 17 -7.17 -8.35 -2.20
CA LEU A 17 -5.80 -8.75 -2.49
C LEU A 17 -5.38 -9.95 -1.64
N TYR A 18 -4.34 -10.67 -2.06
CA TYR A 18 -3.80 -11.75 -1.28
C TYR A 18 -3.10 -11.19 -0.04
N LEU A 19 -3.52 -11.64 1.14
CA LEU A 19 -2.90 -11.26 2.40
C LEU A 19 -1.68 -12.15 2.66
N LEU A 20 -0.52 -11.53 2.82
CA LEU A 20 0.70 -12.20 3.25
C LEU A 20 1.17 -11.60 4.58
N ASP A 21 1.09 -12.39 5.63
CA ASP A 21 1.72 -12.09 6.91
C ASP A 21 3.11 -12.76 6.95
N HIS A 22 4.14 -11.99 7.27
CA HIS A 22 5.52 -12.44 7.40
C HIS A 22 6.05 -12.11 8.80
N GLU A 23 6.47 -13.16 9.51
CA GLU A 23 7.08 -13.06 10.83
C GLU A 23 8.59 -13.31 10.72
N ALA A 24 9.39 -12.33 11.12
CA ALA A 24 10.80 -12.51 11.44
C ALA A 24 11.00 -12.41 12.96
N THR A 25 12.19 -12.77 13.44
CA THR A 25 12.51 -12.93 14.88
C THR A 25 12.02 -11.78 15.78
N ASP A 26 12.01 -10.55 15.26
CA ASP A 26 11.63 -9.30 15.95
C ASP A 26 10.68 -8.41 15.15
N MET A 27 10.12 -8.91 14.04
CA MET A 27 9.27 -8.11 13.15
C MET A 27 8.04 -8.88 12.69
N PHE A 28 6.90 -8.21 12.72
CA PHE A 28 5.68 -8.66 12.08
C PHE A 28 5.34 -7.70 10.94
N CYS A 29 5.34 -8.19 9.71
CA CYS A 29 4.93 -7.43 8.54
C CYS A 29 3.68 -8.02 7.91
N ARG A 30 2.73 -7.15 7.57
CA ARG A 30 1.53 -7.51 6.80
C ARG A 30 1.58 -6.83 5.43
N SER A 31 1.46 -7.63 4.38
CA SER A 31 1.47 -7.19 2.99
C SER A 31 0.19 -7.57 2.27
N TYR A 32 -0.30 -6.68 1.41
CA TYR A 32 -1.40 -6.95 0.49
C TYR A 32 -0.84 -7.07 -0.93
N LEU A 33 -0.97 -8.25 -1.54
CA LEU A 33 -0.33 -8.60 -2.81
C LEU A 33 -1.37 -8.75 -3.92
N GLY A 34 -1.09 -8.13 -5.06
CA GLY A 34 -1.87 -8.23 -6.28
C GLY A 34 -0.97 -8.40 -7.50
N ILE A 35 -1.51 -9.03 -8.55
CA ILE A 35 -0.86 -9.13 -9.86
C ILE A 35 -1.67 -8.28 -10.84
N ILE A 36 -0.99 -7.38 -11.53
CA ILE A 36 -1.54 -6.67 -12.68
C ILE A 36 -1.07 -7.40 -13.93
N TRP A 37 -2.02 -7.93 -14.69
CA TRP A 37 -1.76 -8.61 -15.96
C TRP A 37 -2.29 -7.77 -17.12
N GLN A 38 -1.55 -7.75 -18.24
CA GLN A 38 -1.94 -7.00 -19.45
C GLN A 38 -2.25 -5.53 -19.15
N TRP A 39 -1.44 -4.88 -18.32
CA TRP A 39 -1.57 -3.44 -18.09
C TRP A 39 -1.37 -2.70 -19.42
N PRO A 40 -2.32 -1.85 -19.88
CA PRO A 40 -2.09 -1.05 -21.08
C PRO A 40 -0.77 -0.29 -21.06
N ALA A 41 -0.17 -0.07 -22.23
CA ALA A 41 0.99 0.81 -22.35
C ALA A 41 0.58 2.26 -22.01
N GLY A 42 1.49 2.99 -21.35
CA GLY A 42 1.23 4.34 -20.88
C GLY A 42 1.78 4.62 -19.48
N GLU A 43 1.43 5.78 -18.95
CA GLU A 43 1.71 6.14 -17.56
C GLU A 43 0.53 5.77 -16.66
N HIS A 44 0.84 5.19 -15.52
CA HIS A 44 -0.11 4.85 -14.49
C HIS A 44 0.30 5.39 -13.13
N LEU A 45 -0.68 5.76 -12.32
CA LEU A 45 -0.45 6.24 -10.96
C LEU A 45 -1.03 5.26 -9.95
N ILE A 46 -0.15 4.72 -9.11
CA ILE A 46 -0.54 3.99 -7.90
C ILE A 46 -0.39 4.94 -6.72
N THR A 47 -1.45 5.08 -5.92
CA THR A 47 -1.42 5.81 -4.65
C THR A 47 -1.75 4.85 -3.53
N THR A 48 -0.88 4.77 -2.53
CA THR A 48 -1.11 4.01 -1.29
C THR A 48 -1.20 4.98 -0.14
N THR A 49 -2.25 4.88 0.66
CA THR A 49 -2.42 5.71 1.86
C THR A 49 -2.60 4.82 3.08
N MET A 50 -1.74 5.01 4.07
CA MET A 50 -1.92 4.49 5.43
C MET A 50 -2.50 5.60 6.30
N ARG A 51 -3.68 5.35 6.90
CA ARG A 51 -4.31 6.24 7.87
C ARG A 51 -4.12 5.73 9.29
N LEU A 52 -3.60 6.60 10.15
CA LEU A 52 -3.46 6.40 11.59
C LEU A 52 -4.43 7.31 12.34
N ASP A 53 -5.41 6.71 13.04
CA ASP A 53 -6.38 7.48 13.85
C ASP A 53 -5.76 8.02 15.15
N ALA A 54 -4.65 7.42 15.59
CA ALA A 54 -3.86 7.82 16.75
C ALA A 54 -2.38 7.54 16.44
N GLY A 55 -1.48 8.22 17.15
CA GLY A 55 -0.05 7.95 16.99
C GLY A 55 0.32 6.53 17.44
N ILE A 56 1.28 5.92 16.75
CA ILE A 56 1.77 4.57 17.03
C ILE A 56 3.29 4.57 17.11
N ASN A 57 3.85 3.60 17.83
CA ASN A 57 5.26 3.22 17.72
C ASN A 57 5.30 1.80 17.14
N ASP A 58 6.01 1.59 16.04
CA ASP A 58 6.08 0.28 15.37
C ASP A 58 7.23 -0.61 15.89
N GLY A 59 7.93 -0.14 16.93
CA GLY A 59 9.14 -0.75 17.48
C GLY A 59 10.43 -0.09 16.98
N TRP A 60 10.38 0.69 15.89
CA TRP A 60 11.53 1.39 15.30
C TRP A 60 11.39 2.91 15.33
N ASP A 61 10.19 3.45 15.06
CA ASP A 61 9.95 4.88 15.04
C ASP A 61 8.55 5.25 15.58
N ASP A 62 8.35 6.53 15.88
CA ASP A 62 7.09 7.12 16.30
C ASP A 62 6.37 7.80 15.13
N TYR A 63 5.13 7.40 14.89
CA TYR A 63 4.29 7.93 13.83
C TYR A 63 3.11 8.68 14.46
N MET A 64 2.91 9.94 14.08
CA MET A 64 1.76 10.73 14.52
C MET A 64 0.46 10.28 13.84
N ALA A 65 -0.68 10.65 14.41
CA ALA A 65 -1.97 10.47 13.74
C ALA A 65 -1.99 11.26 12.42
N GLY A 66 -2.56 10.68 11.37
CA GLY A 66 -2.62 11.30 10.05
C GLY A 66 -2.57 10.31 8.89
N ASP A 67 -2.52 10.88 7.68
CA ASP A 67 -2.40 10.14 6.44
C ASP A 67 -0.95 10.15 5.94
N TYR A 68 -0.41 8.96 5.73
CA TYR A 68 0.89 8.72 5.13
C TYR A 68 0.65 8.21 3.71
N THR A 69 0.98 9.01 2.71
CA THR A 69 0.65 8.73 1.31
C THR A 69 1.90 8.63 0.45
N ASP A 70 2.06 7.49 -0.20
CA ASP A 70 3.07 7.27 -1.23
C ASP A 70 2.42 7.25 -2.62
N LYS A 71 3.16 7.76 -3.61
CA LYS A 71 2.72 7.84 -5.01
C LYS A 71 3.78 7.26 -5.92
N PHE A 72 3.39 6.26 -6.70
CA PHE A 72 4.26 5.59 -7.66
C PHE A 72 3.75 5.85 -9.07
N ARG A 73 4.59 6.47 -9.89
CA ARG A 73 4.32 6.66 -11.32
C ARG A 73 5.04 5.57 -12.09
N ILE A 74 4.27 4.71 -12.75
CA ILE A 74 4.76 3.54 -13.49
C ILE A 74 4.54 3.79 -14.98
N THR A 75 5.60 3.62 -15.78
CA THR A 75 5.49 3.66 -17.24
C THR A 75 5.55 2.24 -17.79
N VAL A 76 4.47 1.81 -18.43
CA VAL A 76 4.38 0.53 -19.13
C VAL A 76 4.72 0.75 -20.60
N THR A 77 5.78 0.11 -21.07
CA THR A 77 6.18 0.13 -22.49
C THR A 77 5.57 -1.05 -23.24
N PRO A 78 5.34 -0.93 -24.56
CA PRO A 78 4.90 -2.03 -25.41
C PRO A 78 5.82 -3.25 -25.40
#